data_AF-A0A383EWM9-F1
#
_entry.id   AF-A0A383EWM9-F1
#
_cell.length_a   1.000
_cell.length_b   1.000
_cell.length_c   1.000
_cell.angle_alpha   90.00
_cell.angle_beta   90.00
_cell.angle_gamma   90.00
#
_symmetry.space_group_name_H-M   'P 1'
#
loop_
_entity.id
_entity.type
_entity.pdbx_description
1 polymer ?
#
loop_
_entity_poly.entity_id
_entity_poly.type
_entity_poly.pdbx_seq_one_letter_code
_entity_poly.pdbx_strand_id
1 'polypeptide(L)'
;EAKGVAEGKSVEAVKLAEAKGAKEMGLAAALAKTEMAKAIELFNKASQEHEEFRLELDKDKAVELADIAVKKDIADAQARVVGEALKSANIDLVGGEQDFFDRVVGSVSQGKVVDRLVDSSQTITDVKNTFFNGDPDYLKNKLAGWIKTTGLKTEDVKNLTISALLASMVSKTDDNSLRGLMKTAQKAVRGTEIGSSLASTILGDKAGK
;
A
#
# COMPACT_ATOMS: atom_id res chain seq x y z
N GLU A 1 -6.07 76.72 -56.58
CA GLU A 1 -5.21 75.57 -56.21
C GLU A 1 -5.13 75.30 -54.71
N ALA A 2 -5.05 76.31 -53.83
CA ALA A 2 -4.91 76.10 -52.38
C ALA A 2 -6.04 75.28 -51.69
N LYS A 3 -7.30 75.38 -52.14
CA LYS A 3 -8.43 74.59 -51.57
C LYS A 3 -8.38 73.10 -51.91
N GLY A 4 -8.05 72.74 -53.15
CA GLY A 4 -7.96 71.32 -53.56
C GLY A 4 -6.81 70.57 -52.89
N VAL A 5 -5.70 71.25 -52.60
CA VAL A 5 -4.57 70.67 -51.85
C VAL A 5 -4.92 70.46 -50.36
N ALA A 6 -5.72 71.34 -49.76
CA ALA A 6 -6.20 71.19 -48.38
C ALA A 6 -7.22 70.04 -48.25
N GLU A 7 -8.14 69.94 -49.20
CA GLU A 7 -9.13 68.85 -49.25
C GLU A 7 -8.46 67.48 -49.47
N GLY A 8 -7.48 67.38 -50.37
CA GLY A 8 -6.70 66.14 -50.58
C GLY A 8 -5.99 65.66 -49.32
N LYS A 9 -5.31 66.57 -48.60
CA LYS A 9 -4.63 66.24 -47.33
C LYS A 9 -5.61 65.81 -46.24
N SER A 10 -6.81 66.39 -46.20
CA SER A 10 -7.85 66.01 -45.23
C SER A 10 -8.39 64.60 -45.47
N VAL A 11 -8.63 64.24 -46.74
CA VAL A 11 -9.11 62.90 -47.12
C VAL A 11 -8.04 61.84 -46.87
N GLU A 12 -6.77 62.14 -47.13
CA GLU A 12 -5.65 61.26 -46.80
C GLU A 12 -5.53 61.02 -45.29
N ALA A 13 -5.67 62.06 -44.48
CA ALA A 13 -5.63 61.94 -43.02
C ALA A 13 -6.78 61.09 -42.47
N VAL A 14 -7.99 61.26 -43.02
CA VAL A 14 -9.17 60.44 -42.65
C VAL A 14 -8.96 58.97 -43.04
N LYS A 15 -8.55 58.68 -44.27
CA LYS A 15 -8.29 57.31 -44.72
C LYS A 15 -7.18 56.62 -43.91
N LEU A 16 -6.15 57.38 -43.51
CA LEU A 16 -5.06 56.85 -42.69
C LEU A 16 -5.52 56.57 -41.25
N ALA A 17 -6.41 57.39 -40.70
CA ALA A 17 -7.05 57.14 -39.42
C ALA A 17 -7.97 55.92 -39.46
N GLU A 18 -8.78 55.77 -40.52
CA GLU A 18 -9.64 54.60 -40.75
C GLU A 18 -8.81 53.31 -40.90
N ALA A 19 -7.72 53.34 -41.66
CA ALA A 19 -6.82 52.20 -41.81
C ALA A 19 -6.16 51.79 -40.49
N LYS A 20 -5.77 52.77 -39.64
CA LYS A 20 -5.26 52.51 -38.29
C LYS A 20 -6.34 51.90 -37.39
N GLY A 21 -7.56 52.44 -37.39
CA GLY A 21 -8.68 51.91 -36.61
C GLY A 21 -9.05 50.48 -37.03
N ALA A 22 -9.09 50.21 -38.34
CA ALA A 22 -9.32 48.86 -38.86
C ALA A 22 -8.20 47.88 -38.47
N LYS A 23 -6.93 48.33 -38.49
CA LYS A 23 -5.79 47.52 -38.05
C LYS A 23 -5.86 47.22 -36.55
N GLU A 24 -6.15 48.21 -35.71
CA GLU A 24 -6.29 48.03 -34.27
C GLU A 24 -7.47 47.13 -33.91
N MET A 25 -8.62 47.28 -34.58
CA MET A 25 -9.76 46.36 -34.44
C MET A 25 -9.41 44.94 -34.89
N GLY A 26 -8.69 44.78 -36.01
CA GLY A 26 -8.22 43.47 -36.48
C GLY A 26 -7.27 42.79 -35.50
N LEU A 27 -6.36 43.57 -34.89
CA LEU A 27 -5.45 43.08 -33.84
C LEU A 27 -6.21 42.71 -32.56
N ALA A 28 -7.18 43.53 -32.13
CA ALA A 28 -8.02 43.23 -30.98
C ALA A 28 -8.86 41.95 -31.20
N ALA A 29 -9.42 41.78 -32.40
CA ALA A 29 -10.15 40.57 -32.77
C ALA A 29 -9.25 39.32 -32.82
N ALA A 30 -8.01 39.47 -33.32
CA ALA A 30 -7.04 38.38 -33.31
C ALA A 30 -6.65 37.99 -31.88
N LEU A 31 -6.36 38.98 -31.02
CA LEU A 31 -6.07 38.74 -29.59
C LEU A 31 -7.25 38.06 -28.88
N ALA A 32 -8.47 38.55 -29.09
CA ALA A 32 -9.67 37.94 -28.52
C ALA A 32 -9.84 36.48 -28.96
N LYS A 33 -9.60 36.16 -30.25
CA LYS A 33 -9.63 34.77 -30.74
C LYS A 33 -8.51 33.92 -30.14
N THR A 34 -7.31 34.47 -29.95
CA THR A 34 -6.22 33.72 -29.32
C THR A 34 -6.48 33.43 -27.85
N GLU A 35 -7.02 34.38 -27.09
CA GLU A 35 -7.40 34.16 -25.69
C GLU A 35 -8.57 33.19 -25.58
N MET A 36 -9.54 33.26 -26.49
CA MET A 36 -10.62 32.28 -26.56
C MET A 36 -10.11 30.88 -26.89
N ALA A 37 -9.15 30.75 -27.82
CA ALA A 37 -8.53 29.47 -28.14
C ALA A 37 -7.77 28.87 -26.95
N LYS A 38 -7.02 29.69 -26.20
CA LYS A 38 -6.34 29.27 -24.96
C LYS A 38 -7.35 28.82 -23.90
N ALA A 39 -8.46 29.54 -23.74
CA ALA A 39 -9.51 29.17 -22.79
C ALA A 39 -10.17 27.84 -23.16
N ILE A 40 -10.44 27.60 -24.45
CA ILE A 40 -10.98 26.33 -24.95
C ILE A 40 -9.99 25.19 -24.72
N GLU A 41 -8.70 25.40 -24.99
CA GLU A 41 -7.66 24.39 -24.76
C GLU A 41 -7.59 24.00 -23.28
N LEU A 42 -7.62 24.99 -22.38
CA LEU A 42 -7.61 24.74 -20.94
C LEU A 42 -8.85 23.96 -20.48
N PHE A 43 -10.04 24.34 -20.99
CA PHE A 43 -11.29 23.65 -20.66
C PHE A 43 -11.32 22.21 -21.18
N ASN A 44 -10.81 21.99 -22.40
CA ASN A 44 -10.71 20.66 -22.98
C ASN A 44 -9.75 19.77 -22.19
N LYS A 45 -8.60 20.29 -21.77
CA LYS A 45 -7.64 19.55 -20.93
C LYS A 45 -8.28 19.10 -19.61
N ALA A 46 -8.93 20.02 -18.89
CA ALA A 46 -9.63 19.67 -17.65
C ALA A 46 -10.74 18.62 -17.89
N SER A 47 -11.48 18.73 -19.00
CA SER A 47 -12.52 17.76 -19.36
C SER A 47 -11.96 16.38 -19.70
N GLN A 48 -10.81 16.32 -20.38
CA GLN A 48 -10.10 15.08 -20.69
C GLN A 48 -9.61 14.40 -19.42
N GLU A 49 -8.98 15.14 -18.50
CA GLU A 49 -8.52 14.61 -17.20
C GLU A 49 -9.69 14.01 -16.39
N HIS A 50 -10.85 14.66 -16.37
CA HIS A 50 -12.03 14.12 -15.68
C HIS A 50 -12.57 12.85 -16.34
N GLU A 51 -12.58 12.77 -17.68
CA GLU A 51 -13.03 11.57 -18.39
C GLU A 51 -12.04 10.41 -18.19
N GLU A 52 -10.74 10.67 -18.27
CA GLU A 52 -9.69 9.67 -18.00
C GLU A 52 -9.81 9.15 -16.57
N PHE A 53 -9.97 10.03 -15.59
CA PHE A 53 -10.17 9.63 -14.19
C PHE A 53 -11.43 8.79 -13.99
N ARG A 54 -12.53 9.14 -14.67
CA ARG A 54 -13.76 8.34 -14.62
C ARG A 54 -13.54 6.95 -15.21
N LEU A 55 -12.88 6.87 -16.36
CA LEU A 55 -12.57 5.59 -17.02
C LEU A 55 -11.63 4.71 -16.18
N GLU A 56 -10.66 5.32 -15.50
CA GLU A 56 -9.78 4.63 -14.56
C GLU A 56 -10.57 4.07 -13.37
N LEU A 57 -11.42 4.89 -12.75
CA LEU A 57 -12.26 4.45 -11.62
C LEU A 57 -13.22 3.32 -12.01
N ASP A 58 -13.84 3.41 -13.20
CA ASP A 58 -14.73 2.35 -13.70
C ASP A 58 -13.97 1.05 -13.99
N LYS A 59 -12.75 1.14 -14.54
CA LYS A 59 -11.87 -0.01 -14.74
C LYS A 59 -11.48 -0.65 -13.40
N ASP A 60 -11.04 0.14 -12.43
CA ASP A 60 -10.63 -0.36 -11.11
C ASP A 60 -11.80 -1.03 -10.39
N LYS A 61 -12.98 -0.40 -10.41
CA LYS A 61 -14.22 -1.00 -9.90
C LYS A 61 -14.53 -2.34 -10.58
N ALA A 62 -14.38 -2.44 -11.90
CA ALA A 62 -14.65 -3.69 -12.62
C ALA A 62 -13.66 -4.80 -12.22
N VAL A 63 -12.38 -4.46 -12.05
CA VAL A 63 -11.34 -5.40 -11.61
C VAL A 63 -11.60 -5.85 -10.17
N GLU A 64 -11.90 -4.93 -9.26
CA GLU A 64 -12.22 -5.27 -7.86
C GLU A 64 -13.46 -6.14 -7.75
N LEU A 65 -14.52 -5.86 -8.52
CA LEU A 65 -15.71 -6.71 -8.54
C LEU A 65 -15.42 -8.12 -9.06
N ALA A 66 -14.56 -8.24 -10.08
CA ALA A 66 -14.13 -9.53 -10.59
C ALA A 66 -13.30 -10.32 -9.55
N ASP A 67 -12.38 -9.65 -8.85
CA ASP A 67 -11.58 -10.26 -7.78
C ASP A 67 -12.47 -10.73 -6.61
N ILE A 68 -13.46 -9.92 -6.21
CA ILE A 68 -14.44 -10.30 -5.18
C ILE A 68 -15.26 -11.52 -5.62
N ALA A 69 -15.69 -11.56 -6.89
CA ALA A 69 -16.43 -12.70 -7.44
C ALA A 69 -15.58 -14.00 -7.41
N VAL A 70 -14.31 -13.92 -7.83
CA VAL A 70 -13.39 -15.06 -7.76
C VAL A 70 -13.18 -15.50 -6.31
N LYS A 71 -12.98 -14.57 -5.37
CA LYS A 71 -12.86 -14.89 -3.94
C LYS A 71 -14.11 -15.58 -3.39
N LYS A 72 -15.30 -15.17 -3.82
CA LYS A 72 -16.57 -15.84 -3.48
C LYS A 72 -16.59 -17.26 -4.01
N ASP A 73 -16.27 -17.47 -5.28
CA ASP A 73 -16.30 -18.80 -5.91
C ASP A 73 -15.28 -19.75 -5.25
N ILE A 74 -14.08 -19.25 -4.91
CA ILE A 74 -13.08 -20.00 -4.13
C ILE A 74 -13.63 -20.34 -2.75
N ALA A 75 -14.24 -19.38 -2.05
CA ALA A 75 -14.81 -19.63 -0.73
C ALA A 75 -15.96 -20.65 -0.78
N ASP A 76 -16.82 -20.61 -1.79
CA ASP A 76 -17.90 -21.57 -2.00
C ASP A 76 -17.34 -22.96 -2.31
N ALA A 77 -16.30 -23.06 -3.14
CA ALA A 77 -15.60 -24.31 -3.42
C ALA A 77 -14.92 -24.88 -2.16
N GLN A 78 -14.22 -24.04 -1.39
CA GLN A 78 -13.60 -24.42 -0.12
C GLN A 78 -14.64 -24.90 0.89
N ALA A 79 -15.75 -24.18 1.05
CA ALA A 79 -16.84 -24.56 1.92
C ALA A 79 -17.47 -25.89 1.50
N ARG A 80 -17.61 -26.14 0.19
CA ARG A 80 -18.11 -27.41 -0.33
C ARG A 80 -17.14 -28.57 -0.04
N VAL A 81 -15.83 -28.38 -0.27
CA VAL A 81 -14.82 -29.39 0.06
C VAL A 81 -14.80 -29.70 1.54
N VAL A 82 -14.84 -28.69 2.41
CA VAL A 82 -14.91 -28.87 3.87
C VAL A 82 -16.22 -29.56 4.27
N GLY A 83 -17.35 -29.17 3.68
CA GLY A 83 -18.65 -29.79 3.94
C GLY A 83 -18.69 -31.27 3.56
N GLU A 84 -18.16 -31.63 2.38
CA GLU A 84 -18.06 -33.02 1.93
C GLU A 84 -17.09 -33.82 2.81
N ALA A 85 -15.94 -33.22 3.18
CA ALA A 85 -14.97 -33.83 4.07
C ALA A 85 -15.59 -34.13 5.46
N LEU A 86 -16.29 -33.16 6.06
CA LEU A 86 -16.99 -33.36 7.34
C LEU A 86 -18.12 -34.38 7.24
N LYS A 87 -18.83 -34.44 6.11
CA LYS A 87 -19.90 -35.43 5.88
C LYS A 87 -19.36 -36.86 5.74
N SER A 88 -18.18 -37.01 5.13
CA SER A 88 -17.52 -38.30 4.92
C SER A 88 -16.66 -38.75 6.10
N ALA A 89 -16.28 -37.83 6.99
CA ALA A 89 -15.48 -38.13 8.16
C ALA A 89 -16.31 -38.79 9.25
N ASN A 90 -16.01 -40.03 9.60
CA ASN A 90 -16.39 -40.60 10.89
C ASN A 90 -15.52 -39.95 11.98
N ILE A 91 -16.02 -38.86 12.57
CA ILE A 91 -15.32 -38.17 13.65
C ILE A 91 -15.58 -38.93 14.95
N ASP A 92 -14.67 -39.83 15.32
CA ASP A 92 -14.60 -40.39 16.67
C ASP A 92 -14.04 -39.32 17.62
N LEU A 93 -14.95 -38.59 18.27
CA LEU A 93 -14.65 -37.59 19.29
C LEU A 93 -14.19 -38.27 20.58
N VAL A 94 -12.90 -38.60 20.66
CA VAL A 94 -12.28 -39.11 21.89
C VAL A 94 -11.96 -37.93 22.83
N GLY A 95 -12.98 -37.48 23.57
CA GLY A 95 -12.86 -36.64 24.77
C GLY A 95 -12.90 -35.11 24.55
N GLY A 96 -13.90 -34.46 25.14
CA GLY A 96 -13.97 -33.02 25.39
C GLY A 96 -14.41 -32.16 24.19
N GLU A 97 -15.73 -32.05 23.97
CA GLU A 97 -16.38 -31.35 22.84
C GLU A 97 -15.97 -29.87 22.65
N GLN A 98 -15.46 -29.21 23.70
CA GLN A 98 -15.20 -27.78 23.72
C GLN A 98 -13.86 -27.37 23.07
N ASP A 99 -12.79 -28.18 23.20
CA ASP A 99 -11.46 -27.81 22.71
C ASP A 99 -11.29 -27.95 21.19
N PHE A 100 -12.06 -28.84 20.55
CA PHE A 100 -12.02 -29.04 19.10
C PHE A 100 -12.69 -27.88 18.35
N PHE A 101 -13.87 -27.45 18.83
CA PHE A 101 -14.62 -26.36 18.20
C PHE A 101 -13.83 -25.04 18.25
N ASP A 102 -13.24 -24.74 19.41
CA ASP A 102 -12.42 -23.53 19.60
C ASP A 102 -11.18 -23.53 18.70
N ARG A 103 -10.54 -24.68 18.48
CA ARG A 103 -9.36 -24.78 17.59
C ARG A 103 -9.71 -24.65 16.11
N VAL A 104 -10.81 -25.25 15.66
CA VAL A 104 -11.21 -25.19 14.25
C VAL A 104 -11.72 -23.79 13.89
N VAL A 105 -12.60 -23.22 14.70
CA VAL A 105 -13.12 -21.86 14.48
C VAL A 105 -12.03 -20.80 14.70
N GLY A 106 -11.16 -21.01 15.68
CA GLY A 106 -10.01 -20.14 15.96
C GLY A 106 -9.02 -20.09 14.79
N SER A 107 -8.64 -21.23 14.22
CA SER A 107 -7.65 -21.26 13.13
C SER A 107 -8.13 -20.59 11.84
N VAL A 108 -9.41 -20.70 11.50
CA VAL A 108 -10.01 -20.05 10.32
C VAL A 108 -10.14 -18.54 10.50
N SER A 109 -10.48 -18.08 11.70
CA SER A 109 -10.60 -16.65 12.00
C SER A 109 -9.24 -15.95 12.13
N GLN A 110 -8.25 -16.63 12.70
CA GLN A 110 -6.93 -16.05 12.98
C GLN A 110 -6.11 -15.77 11.71
N GLY A 111 -6.26 -16.59 10.66
CA GLY A 111 -5.60 -16.34 9.36
C GLY A 111 -6.09 -15.06 8.65
N LYS A 112 -7.41 -14.85 8.58
CA LYS A 112 -8.00 -13.69 7.90
C LYS A 112 -7.76 -12.37 8.63
N VAL A 113 -7.66 -12.40 9.95
CA VAL A 113 -7.40 -11.20 10.77
C VAL A 113 -5.95 -10.76 10.65
N VAL A 114 -5.00 -11.70 10.60
CA VAL A 114 -3.58 -11.39 10.38
C VAL A 114 -3.35 -10.82 8.99
N ASP A 115 -3.97 -11.40 7.96
CA ASP A 115 -3.87 -10.92 6.57
C ASP A 115 -4.42 -9.50 6.44
N ARG A 116 -5.62 -9.24 6.99
CA ARG A 116 -6.19 -7.89 7.05
C ARG A 116 -5.32 -6.91 7.84
N LEU A 117 -4.75 -7.32 8.96
CA LEU A 117 -3.94 -6.44 9.80
C LEU A 117 -2.64 -6.03 9.12
N VAL A 118 -2.03 -6.94 8.35
CA VAL A 118 -0.84 -6.63 7.56
C VAL A 118 -1.18 -5.67 6.42
N ASP A 119 -2.25 -5.96 5.67
CA ASP A 119 -2.67 -5.13 4.52
C ASP A 119 -3.22 -3.76 4.94
N SER A 120 -3.91 -3.66 6.09
CA SER A 120 -4.53 -2.42 6.55
C SER A 120 -3.62 -1.56 7.43
N SER A 121 -2.46 -2.06 7.86
CA SER A 121 -1.56 -1.35 8.76
C SER A 121 -0.37 -0.78 8.00
N GLN A 122 -0.41 0.54 7.80
CA GLN A 122 0.69 1.29 7.21
C GLN A 122 1.99 1.08 8.00
N THR A 123 1.93 1.04 9.33
CA THR A 123 3.11 0.84 10.18
C THR A 123 3.73 -0.54 10.02
N ILE A 124 2.92 -1.60 9.88
CA ILE A 124 3.42 -2.96 9.63
C ILE A 124 3.98 -3.07 8.21
N THR A 125 3.33 -2.42 7.25
CA THR A 125 3.81 -2.33 5.86
C THR A 125 5.13 -1.56 5.77
N ASP A 126 5.27 -0.45 6.49
CA ASP A 126 6.50 0.35 6.53
C ASP A 126 7.64 -0.43 7.21
N VAL A 127 7.34 -1.19 8.27
CA VAL A 127 8.30 -2.10 8.89
C VAL A 127 8.69 -3.23 7.92
N LYS A 128 7.73 -3.83 7.21
CA LYS A 128 8.01 -4.82 6.17
C LYS A 128 8.92 -4.24 5.08
N ASN A 129 8.63 -3.04 4.59
CA ASN A 129 9.42 -2.40 3.54
C ASN A 129 10.80 -1.94 4.02
N THR A 130 10.93 -1.55 5.29
CA THR A 130 12.19 -1.05 5.86
C THR A 130 13.11 -2.19 6.31
N PHE A 131 12.55 -3.30 6.79
CA PHE A 131 13.32 -4.42 7.35
C PHE A 131 13.39 -5.64 6.43
N PHE A 132 12.36 -5.88 5.62
CA PHE A 132 12.22 -7.06 4.77
C PHE A 132 12.03 -6.63 3.31
N ASN A 133 12.93 -5.78 2.81
CA ASN A 133 12.98 -5.30 1.42
C ASN A 133 13.44 -6.36 0.40
N GLY A 134 13.51 -7.64 0.80
CA GLY A 134 13.95 -8.74 -0.06
C GLY A 134 15.47 -8.85 -0.24
N ASP A 135 16.27 -7.98 0.39
CA ASP A 135 17.75 -8.07 0.39
C ASP A 135 18.25 -8.65 1.73
N PRO A 136 18.66 -9.94 1.74
CA PRO A 136 19.19 -10.57 2.94
C PRO A 136 20.45 -9.89 3.48
N ASP A 137 21.23 -9.23 2.63
CA ASP A 137 22.50 -8.63 3.00
C ASP A 137 22.31 -7.25 3.64
N TYR A 138 21.25 -6.51 3.26
CA TYR A 138 20.84 -5.28 3.96
C TYR A 138 20.50 -5.55 5.43
N LEU A 139 19.68 -6.58 5.69
CA LEU A 139 19.29 -6.97 7.05
C LEU A 139 20.51 -7.46 7.87
N LYS A 140 21.36 -8.30 7.27
CA LYS A 140 22.61 -8.76 7.92
C LYS A 140 23.53 -7.59 8.27
N ASN A 141 23.68 -6.61 7.38
CA ASN A 141 24.55 -5.47 7.61
C ASN A 141 24.04 -4.53 8.69
N LYS A 142 22.71 -4.28 8.74
CA LYS A 142 22.08 -3.51 9.82
C LYS A 142 22.18 -4.22 11.17
N LEU A 143 21.92 -5.52 11.18
CA LEU A 143 22.04 -6.35 12.37
C LEU A 143 23.49 -6.41 12.85
N ALA A 144 24.45 -6.64 11.96
CA ALA A 144 25.88 -6.65 12.29
C ALA A 144 26.38 -5.28 12.78
N GLY A 145 25.84 -4.18 12.22
CA GLY A 145 26.10 -2.82 12.69
C GLY A 145 25.64 -2.60 14.12
N TRP A 146 24.42 -3.05 14.45
CA TRP A 146 23.87 -2.96 15.80
C TRP A 146 24.65 -3.80 16.81
N ILE A 147 24.98 -5.04 16.45
CA ILE A 147 25.80 -5.94 17.27
C ILE A 147 27.17 -5.31 17.59
N LYS A 148 27.79 -4.65 16.61
CA LYS A 148 29.06 -3.93 16.79
C LYS A 148 28.91 -2.70 17.69
N THR A 149 27.83 -1.92 17.55
CA THR A 149 27.62 -0.71 18.37
C THR A 149 27.23 -1.02 19.82
N THR A 150 26.60 -2.17 20.08
CA THR A 150 26.20 -2.56 21.44
C THR A 150 27.23 -3.44 22.14
N GLY A 151 28.33 -3.82 21.46
CA GLY A 151 29.39 -4.67 22.02
C GLY A 151 28.94 -6.10 22.37
N LEU A 152 27.79 -6.54 21.83
CA LEU A 152 27.22 -7.84 22.14
C LEU A 152 27.85 -8.92 21.26
N LYS A 153 28.12 -10.11 21.79
CA LYS A 153 28.58 -11.24 20.98
C LYS A 153 27.39 -11.84 20.23
N THR A 154 27.61 -12.35 19.02
CA THR A 154 26.58 -12.96 18.15
C THR A 154 25.78 -14.07 18.86
N GLU A 155 26.40 -14.71 19.85
CA GLU A 155 25.83 -15.76 20.71
C GLU A 155 24.84 -15.19 21.75
N ASP A 156 25.11 -14.00 22.28
CA ASP A 156 24.19 -13.28 23.19
C ASP A 156 22.98 -12.73 22.42
N VAL A 157 23.18 -12.29 21.18
CA VAL A 157 22.15 -11.66 20.32
C VAL A 157 21.08 -12.66 19.88
N LYS A 158 21.46 -13.93 19.68
CA LYS A 158 20.53 -15.04 19.33
C LYS A 158 19.49 -15.28 20.43
N ASN A 159 19.88 -15.13 21.69
CA ASN A 159 18.98 -15.34 22.83
C ASN A 159 18.31 -14.03 23.32
N LEU A 160 18.93 -12.87 23.07
CA LEU A 160 18.42 -11.56 23.49
C LEU A 160 17.35 -10.97 22.56
N THR A 161 17.40 -11.16 21.24
CA THR A 161 16.56 -10.33 20.33
C THR A 161 15.06 -10.57 20.43
N ILE A 162 14.58 -11.82 20.54
CA ILE A 162 13.14 -12.11 20.65
C ILE A 162 12.69 -12.17 22.11
N SER A 163 13.49 -12.81 22.97
CA SER A 163 13.15 -12.96 24.39
C SER A 163 13.31 -11.65 25.16
N ALA A 164 14.32 -10.81 24.86
CA ALA A 164 14.48 -9.51 25.54
C ALA A 164 13.56 -8.44 24.96
N LEU A 165 13.16 -8.53 23.68
CA LEU A 165 12.10 -7.66 23.13
C LEU A 165 10.77 -7.95 23.81
N LEU A 166 10.37 -9.22 23.89
CA LEU A 166 9.15 -9.63 24.60
C LEU A 166 9.24 -9.31 26.11
N ALA A 167 10.38 -9.55 26.76
CA ALA A 167 10.57 -9.21 28.17
C ALA A 167 10.56 -7.70 28.43
N SER A 168 11.13 -6.88 27.53
CA SER A 168 11.13 -5.41 27.59
C SER A 168 9.72 -4.84 27.35
N MET A 169 8.94 -5.46 26.47
CA MET A 169 7.54 -5.08 26.25
C MET A 169 6.64 -5.48 27.43
N VAL A 170 6.87 -6.65 28.04
CA VAL A 170 6.17 -7.10 29.26
C VAL A 170 6.50 -6.25 30.49
N SER A 171 7.71 -5.71 30.56
CA SER A 171 8.15 -4.86 31.67
C SER A 171 7.67 -3.41 31.54
N LYS A 172 7.45 -2.92 30.31
CA LYS A 172 7.00 -1.54 30.03
C LYS A 172 5.49 -1.38 29.80
N THR A 173 4.70 -2.43 29.93
CA THR A 173 3.24 -2.38 29.72
C THR A 173 2.50 -2.48 31.06
N ASP A 174 1.65 -1.49 31.35
CA ASP A 174 0.81 -1.41 32.57
C ASP A 174 -0.54 -2.14 32.43
N ASP A 175 -0.89 -2.57 31.21
CA ASP A 175 -2.12 -3.29 30.93
C ASP A 175 -1.95 -4.81 31.21
N ASN A 176 -2.71 -5.30 32.20
CA ASN A 176 -2.67 -6.70 32.65
C ASN A 176 -3.09 -7.70 31.56
N SER A 177 -3.93 -7.30 30.61
CA SER A 177 -4.40 -8.16 29.52
C SER A 177 -3.29 -8.43 28.49
N LEU A 178 -2.63 -7.37 28.04
CA LEU A 178 -1.45 -7.40 27.16
C LEU A 178 -0.29 -8.17 27.81
N ARG A 179 -0.10 -8.01 29.12
CA ARG A 179 0.91 -8.74 29.87
C ARG A 179 0.67 -10.25 29.88
N GLY A 180 -0.59 -10.68 29.98
CA GLY A 180 -0.99 -12.08 29.89
C GLY A 180 -0.72 -12.67 28.51
N LEU A 181 -1.12 -11.97 27.46
CA LEU A 181 -0.89 -12.38 26.06
C LEU A 181 0.59 -12.47 25.73
N MET A 182 1.40 -11.52 26.19
CA MET A 182 2.84 -11.53 25.96
C MET A 182 3.57 -12.64 26.75
N LYS A 183 3.12 -12.98 27.97
CA LYS A 183 3.62 -14.16 28.70
C LYS A 183 3.27 -15.47 27.98
N THR A 184 2.07 -15.55 27.41
CA THR A 184 1.65 -16.70 26.60
C THR A 184 2.45 -16.79 25.31
N ALA A 185 2.73 -15.67 24.64
CA ALA A 185 3.60 -15.61 23.47
C ALA A 185 5.05 -16.01 23.81
N GLN A 186 5.59 -15.56 24.94
CA GLN A 186 6.91 -15.96 25.43
C GLN A 186 6.99 -17.48 25.69
N LYS A 187 5.92 -18.07 26.24
CA LYS A 187 5.82 -19.50 26.50
C LYS A 187 5.65 -20.31 25.21
N ALA A 188 4.89 -19.79 24.23
CA ALA A 188 4.73 -20.37 22.91
C ALA A 188 6.04 -20.38 22.12
N VAL A 189 6.77 -19.26 22.09
CA VAL A 189 8.08 -19.17 21.40
C VAL A 189 9.12 -20.10 22.02
N ARG A 190 9.10 -20.31 23.34
CA ARG A 190 9.95 -21.31 24.01
C ARG A 190 9.51 -22.76 23.76
N GLY A 191 8.26 -23.00 23.36
CA GLY A 191 7.67 -24.32 23.15
C GLY A 191 7.51 -24.73 21.67
N THR A 192 7.71 -23.82 20.72
CA THR A 192 7.59 -24.11 19.29
C THR A 192 8.94 -24.44 18.65
N GLU A 193 8.96 -25.49 17.83
CA GLU A 193 10.09 -25.91 16.99
C GLU A 193 10.55 -24.84 15.96
N ILE A 194 9.87 -23.70 15.88
CA ILE A 194 10.28 -22.54 15.09
C ILE A 194 11.56 -21.92 15.70
N GLY A 195 11.72 -21.96 17.03
CA GLY A 195 12.95 -21.53 17.70
C GLY A 195 14.15 -22.45 17.47
N SER A 196 13.91 -23.76 17.33
CA SER A 196 14.95 -24.77 17.09
C SER A 196 15.28 -24.96 15.60
N SER A 197 14.31 -24.79 14.69
CA SER A 197 14.51 -24.89 13.23
C SER A 197 15.28 -23.69 12.65
N LEU A 198 15.05 -22.48 13.16
CA LEU A 198 15.88 -21.31 12.83
C LEU A 198 17.30 -21.42 13.43
N ALA A 199 17.43 -22.02 14.61
CA ALA A 199 18.74 -22.28 15.20
C ALA A 199 19.55 -23.31 14.38
N SER A 200 18.93 -24.40 13.95
CA SER A 200 19.58 -25.45 13.15
C SER A 200 19.86 -25.04 11.71
N THR A 201 18.96 -24.28 11.06
CA THR A 201 19.19 -23.74 9.71
C THR A 201 20.35 -22.75 9.67
N ILE A 202 20.60 -22.03 10.78
CA ILE A 202 21.72 -21.06 10.88
C ILE A 202 23.00 -21.72 11.42
N LEU A 203 22.92 -22.83 12.16
CA LEU A 203 24.08 -23.56 12.72
C LEU A 203 24.58 -24.73 11.84
N GLY A 204 23.86 -25.07 10.77
CA GLY A 204 24.13 -26.24 9.94
C GLY A 204 25.27 -26.13 8.92
N ASP A 205 25.93 -24.98 8.75
CA ASP A 205 26.92 -24.80 7.66
C ASP A 205 28.36 -24.52 8.13
N LYS A 206 28.73 -24.97 9.34
CA LYS A 206 30.15 -25.06 9.79
C LYS A 206 30.46 -26.28 10.67
N ALA A 207 30.05 -27.46 10.22
CA ALA A 207 30.58 -28.74 10.70
C ALA A 207 31.00 -29.62 9.51
N GLY A 208 31.90 -29.09 8.69
CA GLY A 208 32.39 -29.71 7.47
C GLY A 208 33.82 -29.29 7.11
N LYS A 209 34.71 -29.21 8.11
CA LYS A 209 36.17 -29.47 8.12
C LYS A 209 36.80 -28.88 9.36
#